data_AF-A0AAD7RK24-F1
#
_entry.id   AF-A0AAD7RK24-F1
#
_cell.length_a   1.000
_cell.length_b   1.000
_cell.length_c   1.000
_cell.angle_alpha   90.00
_cell.angle_beta   90.00
_cell.angle_gamma   90.00
#
_symmetry.space_group_name_H-M   'P 1'
#
loop_
_entity.id
_entity.type
_entity.pdbx_description
1 polymer ?
#
loop_
_entity_poly.entity_id
_entity_poly.type
_entity_poly.pdbx_seq_one_letter_code
_entity_poly.pdbx_strand_id
1 'polypeptide(L)'
;MRLEGACFSASSNKESVEHPESSAAEQNKFLNHLKALCDLVKDDKVVNPFKEMGPDLITLDTGEVLDHEISNCLREAPNIGKAMFMEFVRDRIEKATKPLSDVIPRANLFTFTNRPPVDLKKGANKLGSAKANTALITKPTSTS
;
A
#
# COMPACT_ATOMS: atom_id res chain seq x y z
N MET A 1 -41.09 -19.33 61.60
CA MET A 1 -40.20 -19.54 60.44
C MET A 1 -40.82 -18.87 59.22
N ARG A 2 -40.30 -17.72 58.81
CA ARG A 2 -40.40 -17.23 57.43
C ARG A 2 -39.23 -16.26 57.22
N LEU A 3 -38.44 -16.52 56.18
CA LEU A 3 -37.13 -15.93 55.92
C LEU A 3 -37.22 -14.42 55.63
N GLU A 4 -36.35 -13.65 56.28
CA GLU A 4 -35.89 -12.34 55.82
C GLU A 4 -35.04 -12.56 54.56
N GLY A 5 -35.52 -12.08 53.41
CA GLY A 5 -34.77 -12.03 52.16
C GLY A 5 -34.65 -10.58 51.72
N ALA A 6 -33.58 -9.91 52.14
CA ALA A 6 -33.24 -8.58 51.66
C ALA A 6 -32.96 -8.65 50.15
N CYS A 7 -33.87 -8.11 49.33
CA CYS A 7 -33.58 -7.82 47.93
C CYS A 7 -32.58 -6.67 47.89
N PHE A 8 -31.29 -7.01 47.77
CA PHE A 8 -30.25 -6.08 47.37
C PHE A 8 -30.53 -5.66 45.92
N SER A 9 -31.03 -4.45 45.72
CA SER A 9 -31.24 -3.86 44.40
C SER A 9 -29.88 -3.42 43.84
N ALA A 10 -29.17 -4.37 43.22
CA ALA A 10 -28.07 -4.04 42.34
C ALA A 10 -28.64 -3.36 41.07
N SER A 11 -28.70 -2.03 41.08
CA SER A 11 -28.78 -1.26 39.84
C SER A 11 -27.48 -1.48 39.06
N SER A 12 -27.49 -2.51 38.21
CA SER A 12 -26.49 -2.65 37.16
C SER A 12 -26.82 -1.62 36.08
N ASN A 13 -26.28 -0.40 36.24
CA ASN A 13 -26.07 0.48 35.10
C ASN A 13 -25.07 -0.21 34.19
N LYS A 14 -25.56 -1.01 33.24
CA LYS A 14 -24.77 -1.42 32.09
C LYS A 14 -24.71 -0.21 31.16
N GLU A 15 -23.73 0.65 31.35
CA GLU A 15 -23.24 1.45 30.23
C GLU A 15 -22.87 0.44 29.14
N SER A 16 -23.70 0.37 28.10
CA SER A 16 -23.37 -0.39 26.90
C SER A 16 -22.15 0.29 26.30
N VAL A 17 -20.98 -0.30 26.52
CA VAL A 17 -19.76 0.02 25.79
C VAL A 17 -19.91 -0.58 24.39
N GLU A 18 -20.90 -0.09 23.67
CA GLU A 18 -20.99 -0.33 22.24
C GLU A 18 -19.85 0.45 21.60
N HIS A 19 -18.89 -0.28 21.02
CA HIS A 19 -17.88 0.34 20.19
C HIS A 19 -18.60 1.17 19.10
N PRO A 20 -18.22 2.44 18.88
CA PRO A 20 -18.88 3.30 17.90
C PRO A 20 -19.01 2.66 16.51
N GLU A 21 -18.03 1.83 16.13
CA GLU A 21 -17.99 1.07 14.86
C GLU A 21 -18.96 -0.15 14.83
N SER A 22 -19.51 -0.57 15.97
CA SER A 22 -20.47 -1.68 16.07
C SER A 22 -21.92 -1.26 15.85
N SER A 23 -22.20 0.03 15.65
CA SER A 23 -23.56 0.49 15.40
C SER A 23 -24.10 -0.09 14.09
N ALA A 24 -25.39 -0.43 14.06
CA ALA A 24 -26.03 -0.95 12.86
C ALA A 24 -25.94 0.03 11.67
N ALA A 25 -25.87 1.34 11.94
CA ALA A 25 -25.70 2.37 10.91
C ALA A 25 -24.32 2.32 10.25
N GLU A 26 -23.25 2.22 11.05
CA GLU A 26 -21.86 2.09 10.58
C GLU A 26 -21.67 0.80 9.77
N GLN A 27 -22.20 -0.33 10.27
CA GLN A 27 -22.13 -1.61 9.56
C GLN A 27 -22.89 -1.57 8.23
N ASN A 28 -24.09 -0.97 8.19
CA ASN A 28 -24.83 -0.80 6.94
C ASN A 28 -24.10 0.11 5.95
N LYS A 29 -23.47 1.17 6.43
CA LYS A 29 -22.65 2.07 5.59
C LYS A 29 -21.46 1.31 4.98
N PHE A 30 -20.76 0.52 5.79
CA PHE A 30 -19.68 -0.35 5.31
C PHE A 30 -20.17 -1.34 4.26
N LEU A 31 -21.29 -2.03 4.51
CA LEU A 31 -21.89 -2.97 3.55
C LEU A 31 -22.29 -2.28 2.24
N ASN A 32 -22.81 -1.06 2.31
CA ASN A 32 -23.14 -0.27 1.12
C ASN A 32 -21.89 0.13 0.34
N HIS A 33 -20.82 0.54 1.01
CA HIS A 33 -19.54 0.82 0.35
C HIS A 33 -18.95 -0.43 -0.31
N LEU A 34 -19.03 -1.58 0.35
CA LEU A 34 -18.49 -2.84 -0.16
C LEU A 34 -19.29 -3.34 -1.38
N LYS A 35 -20.63 -3.20 -1.35
CA LYS A 35 -21.48 -3.44 -2.51
C LYS A 35 -21.13 -2.51 -3.67
N ALA A 36 -21.02 -1.20 -3.42
CA ALA A 36 -20.64 -0.23 -4.45
C ALA A 36 -19.28 -0.56 -5.09
N LEU A 37 -18.29 -0.98 -4.30
CA LEU A 37 -17.00 -1.43 -4.81
C LEU A 37 -17.13 -2.71 -5.65
N CYS A 38 -17.87 -3.71 -5.16
CA CYS A 38 -18.09 -4.95 -5.91
C CYS A 38 -18.82 -4.70 -7.24
N ASP A 39 -19.81 -3.82 -7.27
CA ASP A 39 -20.57 -3.48 -8.48
C ASP A 39 -19.66 -2.75 -9.48
N LEU A 40 -18.80 -1.85 -8.99
CA LEU A 40 -17.82 -1.16 -9.82
C LEU A 40 -16.79 -2.11 -10.47
N VAL A 41 -16.38 -3.16 -9.75
CA VAL A 41 -15.49 -4.22 -10.27
C VAL A 41 -16.23 -5.16 -11.22
N LYS A 42 -17.50 -5.51 -10.95
CA LYS A 42 -18.31 -6.39 -11.82
C LYS A 42 -18.69 -5.75 -13.15
N ASP A 43 -18.96 -4.44 -13.14
CA ASP A 43 -19.36 -3.69 -14.32
C ASP A 43 -18.17 -3.30 -15.22
N ASP A 44 -16.96 -3.84 -14.97
CA ASP A 44 -15.69 -3.45 -15.62
C ASP A 44 -15.42 -1.92 -15.60
N LYS A 45 -16.09 -1.19 -14.70
CA LYS A 45 -15.94 0.27 -14.54
C LYS A 45 -14.64 0.62 -13.81
N VAL A 46 -14.13 -0.31 -12.98
CA VAL A 46 -12.77 -0.25 -12.43
C VAL A 46 -12.05 -1.53 -12.81
N VAL A 47 -10.99 -1.36 -13.61
CA VAL A 47 -10.06 -2.43 -13.97
C VAL A 47 -9.41 -2.95 -12.69
N ASN A 48 -9.34 -4.28 -12.54
CA ASN A 48 -8.57 -4.87 -11.46
C ASN A 48 -7.07 -4.57 -11.68
N PRO A 49 -6.45 -3.73 -10.85
CA PRO A 49 -5.08 -3.28 -11.08
C PRO A 49 -4.04 -4.41 -10.96
N PHE A 50 -4.39 -5.52 -10.30
CA PHE A 50 -3.51 -6.70 -10.19
C PHE A 50 -3.61 -7.63 -11.40
N LYS A 51 -4.63 -7.45 -12.25
CA LYS A 51 -4.82 -8.20 -13.50
C LYS A 51 -4.57 -7.34 -14.72
N GLU A 52 -4.37 -6.04 -14.54
CA GLU A 52 -4.07 -5.12 -15.61
C GLU A 52 -2.69 -5.44 -16.19
N MET A 53 -2.66 -5.85 -17.46
CA MET A 53 -1.43 -6.07 -18.22
C MET A 53 -1.14 -4.92 -19.19
N GLY A 54 -1.68 -3.73 -18.90
CA GLY A 54 -1.47 -2.53 -19.70
C GLY A 54 0.02 -2.16 -19.81
N PRO A 55 0.43 -1.47 -20.89
CA PRO A 55 1.79 -0.93 -21.01
C PRO A 55 2.06 0.21 -20.02
N ASP A 56 1.00 0.85 -19.55
CA ASP A 56 1.04 1.98 -18.65
C ASP A 56 0.99 1.53 -17.19
N LEU A 57 1.87 2.08 -16.36
CA LEU A 57 1.75 1.95 -14.91
C LEU A 57 0.79 3.04 -14.44
N ILE A 58 -0.28 2.67 -13.76
CA ILE A 58 -1.29 3.61 -13.27
C ILE A 58 -1.17 3.76 -11.76
N THR A 59 -1.26 4.99 -11.27
CA THR A 59 -1.30 5.28 -9.83
C THR A 59 -2.70 4.99 -9.30
N LEU A 60 -2.83 4.08 -8.34
CA LEU A 60 -4.14 3.54 -7.92
C LEU A 60 -5.11 4.58 -7.33
N ASP A 61 -4.59 5.60 -6.66
CA ASP A 61 -5.39 6.63 -6.00
C ASP A 61 -5.89 7.70 -6.98
N THR A 62 -5.09 8.06 -7.99
CA THR A 62 -5.40 9.15 -8.93
C THR A 62 -5.86 8.67 -10.31
N GLY A 63 -5.60 7.42 -10.67
CA GLY A 63 -5.77 6.93 -12.03
C GLY A 63 -4.78 7.55 -13.03
N GLU A 64 -3.76 8.27 -12.55
CA GLU A 64 -2.77 8.92 -13.43
C GLU A 64 -1.77 7.90 -13.96
N VAL A 65 -1.54 7.97 -15.28
CA VAL A 65 -0.48 7.23 -15.97
C VAL A 65 0.88 7.77 -15.54
N LEU A 66 1.75 6.87 -15.10
CA LEU A 66 3.09 7.15 -14.66
C LEU A 66 3.97 7.61 -15.83
N ASP A 67 4.94 8.49 -15.54
CA ASP A 67 5.90 8.94 -16.54
C ASP A 67 6.63 7.71 -17.13
N HIS A 68 6.70 7.63 -18.45
CA HIS A 68 7.20 6.47 -19.20
C HIS A 68 8.62 6.06 -18.78
N GLU A 69 9.46 7.01 -18.39
CA GLU A 69 10.82 6.76 -17.88
C GLU A 69 10.81 5.96 -16.57
N ILE A 70 9.89 6.28 -15.65
CA ILE A 70 9.74 5.57 -14.37
C ILE A 70 9.11 4.19 -14.63
N SER A 71 8.09 4.12 -15.50
CA SER A 71 7.47 2.84 -15.90
C SER A 71 8.51 1.87 -16.47
N ASN A 72 9.34 2.32 -17.41
CA ASN A 72 10.39 1.49 -17.99
C ASN A 72 11.46 1.10 -16.98
N CYS A 73 11.86 2.03 -16.11
CA CYS A 73 12.85 1.74 -15.08
C CYS A 73 12.37 0.66 -14.10
N LEU A 74 11.09 0.72 -13.69
CA LEU A 74 10.46 -0.29 -12.83
C LEU A 74 10.29 -1.63 -13.55
N ARG A 75 9.96 -1.62 -14.85
CA ARG A 75 9.88 -2.85 -15.67
C ARG A 75 11.24 -3.54 -15.81
N GLU A 76 12.32 -2.79 -15.91
CA GLU A 76 13.69 -3.32 -16.02
C GLU A 76 14.34 -3.66 -14.67
N ALA A 77 13.79 -3.19 -13.55
CA ALA A 77 14.34 -3.44 -12.22
C ALA A 77 14.60 -4.94 -11.91
N PRO A 78 13.72 -5.89 -12.27
CA PRO A 78 14.00 -7.31 -12.08
C PRO A 78 15.22 -7.80 -12.87
N ASN A 79 15.40 -7.34 -14.10
CA ASN A 79 16.53 -7.70 -14.95
C ASN A 79 17.84 -7.15 -14.37
N ILE A 80 17.83 -5.90 -13.91
CA ILE A 80 18.97 -5.26 -13.24
C ILE A 80 19.34 -6.03 -11.97
N GLY A 81 18.35 -6.36 -11.12
CA GLY A 81 18.58 -7.14 -9.91
C GLY A 81 19.17 -8.52 -10.18
N LYS A 82 18.68 -9.20 -11.21
CA LYS A 82 19.23 -10.50 -11.65
C LYS A 82 20.68 -10.37 -12.12
N ALA A 83 20.99 -9.36 -12.92
CA ALA A 83 22.35 -9.11 -13.39
C ALA A 83 23.31 -8.84 -12.22
N MET A 84 22.92 -7.99 -11.28
CA MET A 84 23.71 -7.69 -10.08
C MET A 84 23.95 -8.94 -9.21
N PHE A 85 22.93 -9.78 -9.05
CA PHE A 85 23.06 -11.03 -8.32
C PHE A 85 24.04 -11.99 -9.01
N MET A 86 23.93 -12.15 -10.32
CA MET A 86 24.84 -13.03 -11.07
C MET A 86 26.28 -12.53 -11.03
N GLU A 87 26.50 -11.21 -11.08
CA GLU A 87 27.83 -10.61 -10.90
C GLU A 87 28.37 -10.90 -9.49
N PHE A 88 27.55 -10.74 -8.45
CA PHE A 88 27.94 -11.06 -7.07
C PHE A 88 28.39 -12.51 -6.92
N VAL A 89 27.59 -13.47 -7.41
CA VAL A 89 27.91 -14.90 -7.31
C VAL A 89 29.22 -15.19 -8.02
N ARG A 90 29.36 -14.70 -9.25
CA ARG A 90 30.57 -14.88 -10.05
C ARG A 90 31.81 -14.34 -9.34
N ASP A 91 31.77 -13.08 -8.91
CA ASP A 91 32.97 -12.39 -8.45
C ASP A 91 33.39 -12.81 -7.04
N ARG A 92 32.43 -13.14 -6.17
CA ARG A 92 32.68 -13.40 -4.75
C ARG A 92 32.66 -14.89 -4.40
N ILE A 93 31.81 -15.68 -5.04
CA ILE A 93 31.63 -17.10 -4.71
C ILE A 93 32.46 -17.96 -5.66
N GLU A 94 32.32 -17.77 -6.98
CA GLU A 94 32.99 -18.62 -7.96
C GLU A 94 34.47 -18.26 -8.13
N LYS A 95 34.77 -16.96 -8.30
CA LYS A 95 36.12 -16.48 -8.58
C LYS A 95 36.88 -16.01 -7.35
N ALA A 96 36.18 -15.74 -6.24
CA ALA A 96 36.74 -15.16 -5.01
C ALA A 96 37.63 -13.93 -5.25
N THR A 97 37.33 -13.15 -6.29
CA THR A 97 38.09 -11.95 -6.70
C THR A 97 37.77 -10.71 -5.86
N LYS A 98 36.59 -10.68 -5.23
CA LYS A 98 36.13 -9.59 -4.36
C LYS A 98 35.73 -10.16 -2.99
N PRO A 99 36.04 -9.48 -1.87
CA PRO A 99 35.58 -9.88 -0.54
C PRO A 99 34.06 -9.95 -0.41
N LEU A 100 33.57 -10.88 0.42
CA LEU A 100 32.14 -10.98 0.73
C LEU A 100 31.61 -9.74 1.46
N SER A 101 32.46 -9.07 2.24
CA SER A 101 32.15 -7.85 3.00
C SER A 101 32.00 -6.59 2.15
N ASP A 102 32.41 -6.61 0.89
CA ASP A 102 32.38 -5.42 0.05
C ASP A 102 30.94 -4.94 -0.17
N VAL A 103 30.75 -3.62 -0.15
CA VAL A 103 29.43 -3.03 -0.36
C VAL A 103 28.99 -3.26 -1.82
N ILE A 104 27.75 -3.72 -2.01
CA ILE A 104 27.11 -3.76 -3.32
C ILE A 104 26.47 -2.38 -3.56
N PRO A 105 26.89 -1.62 -4.58
CA PRO A 105 26.32 -0.31 -4.85
C PRO A 105 24.83 -0.45 -5.20
N ARG A 106 24.01 0.53 -4.80
CA ARG A 106 22.60 0.55 -5.18
C ARG A 106 22.47 0.85 -6.67
N ALA A 107 21.54 0.16 -7.33
CA ALA A 107 21.13 0.53 -8.69
C ALA A 107 20.41 1.88 -8.68
N ASN A 108 20.71 2.73 -9.68
CA ASN A 108 20.01 3.99 -9.90
C ASN A 108 18.66 3.73 -10.57
N LEU A 109 17.72 3.22 -9.77
CA LEU A 109 16.34 3.03 -10.21
C LEU A 109 15.51 4.29 -9.92
N PHE A 110 14.75 4.72 -10.91
CA PHE A 110 13.72 5.74 -10.71
C PHE A 110 12.48 5.10 -10.11
N THR A 111 11.94 5.76 -9.10
CA THR A 111 10.77 5.31 -8.34
C THR A 111 9.82 6.48 -8.16
N PHE A 112 8.70 6.24 -7.47
CA PHE A 112 7.75 7.30 -7.11
C PHE A 112 8.38 8.43 -6.27
N THR A 113 9.46 8.13 -5.54
CA THR A 113 10.16 9.09 -4.66
C THR A 113 11.43 9.66 -5.28
N ASN A 114 12.05 8.95 -6.22
CA ASN A 114 13.24 9.38 -6.94
C ASN A 114 12.90 9.48 -8.43
N ARG A 115 12.47 10.66 -8.87
CA ARG A 115 12.14 10.92 -10.27
C ARG A 115 13.38 11.39 -11.02
N PRO A 116 13.50 11.09 -12.33
CA PRO A 116 14.51 11.72 -13.16
C PRO A 116 14.36 13.25 -13.09
N PRO A 117 15.47 14.02 -13.15
CA PRO A 117 15.40 15.47 -13.22
C PRO A 117 14.56 15.84 -14.44
N VAL A 118 13.36 16.34 -14.20
CA VAL A 118 12.48 16.80 -15.27
C VAL A 118 13.14 18.04 -15.85
N ASP A 119 13.52 18.02 -17.12
CA ASP A 119 13.73 19.27 -17.86
C ASP A 119 12.44 20.07 -17.74
N LEU A 120 12.48 21.13 -16.95
CA LEU A 120 11.34 21.96 -16.55
C LEU A 120 10.75 22.72 -17.75
N LYS A 121 10.15 22.03 -18.72
CA LYS A 121 9.12 22.60 -19.58
C LYS A 121 7.76 22.37 -18.94
N LYS A 122 7.59 23.07 -17.81
CA LYS A 122 6.35 23.61 -17.25
C LYS A 122 5.05 22.87 -17.65
N GLY A 123 4.71 21.82 -16.92
CA GLY A 123 3.32 21.43 -16.68
C GLY A 123 3.03 21.64 -15.20
N ALA A 124 2.22 22.65 -14.87
CA ALA A 124 1.75 22.84 -13.50
C ALA A 124 1.01 21.55 -13.06
N ASN A 125 1.20 21.13 -11.80
CA ASN A 125 0.37 20.16 -11.05
C ASN A 125 0.97 18.79 -10.67
N LYS A 126 2.29 18.53 -10.73
CA LYS A 126 2.84 17.17 -10.42
C LYS A 126 3.61 17.01 -9.09
N LEU A 127 3.30 17.74 -8.00
CA LEU A 127 4.03 17.61 -6.72
C LEU A 127 3.21 17.07 -5.52
N GLY A 128 1.88 16.95 -5.63
CA GLY A 128 1.00 16.64 -4.50
C GLY A 128 0.79 15.15 -4.19
N SER A 129 0.84 14.25 -5.18
CA SER A 129 0.32 12.88 -5.05
C SER A 129 1.30 11.88 -4.38
N ALA A 130 2.61 12.08 -4.50
CA ALA A 130 3.61 11.08 -4.08
C ALA A 130 3.63 10.81 -2.55
N LYS A 131 3.19 11.76 -1.71
CA LYS A 131 3.14 11.58 -0.25
C LYS A 131 1.98 10.70 0.22
N ALA A 132 0.88 10.64 -0.52
CA ALA A 132 -0.30 9.87 -0.13
C ALA A 132 -0.07 8.36 -0.27
N ASN A 133 0.59 7.94 -1.36
CA ASN A 133 0.80 6.53 -1.66
C ASN A 133 1.76 5.81 -0.69
N THR A 134 2.76 6.49 -0.14
CA THR A 134 3.63 5.92 0.91
C THR A 134 2.84 5.56 2.17
N ALA A 135 1.83 6.36 2.53
CA ALA A 135 1.04 6.17 3.74
C ALA A 135 0.13 4.93 3.68
N LEU A 136 -0.19 4.43 2.48
CA LEU A 136 -0.95 3.18 2.29
C LEU A 136 -0.11 1.94 2.63
N ILE A 137 1.23 2.05 2.59
CA ILE A 137 2.16 0.93 2.79
C ILE A 137 2.72 0.92 4.23
N THR A 138 2.82 2.07 4.90
CA THR A 138 3.60 2.20 6.15
C THR A 138 2.82 2.45 7.44
N LYS A 139 1.50 2.21 7.52
CA LYS A 139 0.80 2.29 8.81
C LYS A 139 0.72 0.91 9.50
N PRO A 140 1.60 0.58 10.46
CA PRO A 140 1.27 -0.39 11.49
C PRO A 140 0.21 0.23 12.41
N THR A 141 -0.82 -0.57 12.72
CA THR A 141 -1.83 -0.27 13.72
C THR A 141 -1.17 -0.08 15.08
N SER A 142 -1.01 1.17 15.53
CA SER A 142 -0.75 1.50 16.93
C SER A 142 -1.92 2.34 17.45
N THR A 143 -2.89 1.67 18.05
CA THR A 143 -3.95 2.30 18.85
C THR A 143 -3.43 2.47 20.28
N SER A 144 -3.43 3.70 20.79
CA SER A 144 -3.37 4.00 22.24
C SER A 144 -4.76 3.88 22.86
#